data_AF-A0A2R4C7J6-F1
#
_entry.id   AF-A0A2R4C7J6-F1
#
_cell.length_a   1.000
_cell.length_b   1.000
_cell.length_c   1.000
_cell.angle_alpha   90.00
_cell.angle_beta   90.00
_cell.angle_gamma   90.00
#
_symmetry.space_group_name_H-M   'P 1'
#
loop_
_entity.id
_entity.type
_entity.pdbx_description
1 polymer ?
#
loop_
_entity_poly.entity_id
_entity_poly.type
_entity_poly.pdbx_seq_one_letter_code
_entity_poly.pdbx_strand_id
1 'polypeptide(L)'
;MNKPGLIALLLAAATQFPAHAADLPASADCVKPALPFLLDELPAEIQRLLGRGTAGVGGLADRDEAFNATDAIGHGSAPMSRFRWAGQGDDCYAVTLERGGFAHYVETLILRRGEGGWRIVATRAPAPDEMGMPERTTVATATK
;
A
#
# COMPACT_ATOMS: atom_id res chain seq x y z
N MET A 1 -76.55 4.25 22.09
CA MET A 1 -76.37 4.46 20.63
C MET A 1 -75.07 5.20 20.39
N ASN A 2 -74.17 4.55 19.65
CA ASN A 2 -72.94 4.98 18.98
C ASN A 2 -71.87 5.79 19.77
N LYS A 3 -70.75 5.12 20.10
CA LYS A 3 -69.41 5.73 20.19
C LYS A 3 -68.47 5.00 19.23
N PRO A 4 -67.73 5.71 18.35
CA PRO A 4 -66.76 5.11 17.45
C PRO A 4 -65.37 5.02 18.10
N GLY A 5 -64.63 3.99 17.66
CA GLY A 5 -63.21 4.04 17.32
C GLY A 5 -62.20 4.30 18.44
N LEU A 6 -61.36 3.31 18.72
CA LEU A 6 -60.00 3.60 19.15
C LEU A 6 -59.02 2.57 18.56
N ILE A 7 -58.09 3.15 17.82
CA ILE A 7 -56.96 2.58 17.08
C ILE A 7 -55.97 1.97 18.08
N ALA A 8 -55.60 0.71 17.90
CA ALA A 8 -54.52 0.08 18.66
C ALA A 8 -53.20 0.15 17.86
N LEU A 9 -52.24 0.88 18.42
CA LEU A 9 -50.88 1.09 17.92
C LEU A 9 -50.10 -0.23 17.85
N LEU A 10 -49.42 -0.44 16.72
CA LEU A 10 -48.36 -1.45 16.58
C LEU A 10 -47.05 -0.93 17.20
N LEU A 11 -46.60 -1.57 18.28
CA LEU A 11 -45.27 -1.37 18.86
C LEU A 11 -44.22 -2.05 17.96
N ALA A 12 -43.37 -1.26 17.32
CA ALA A 12 -42.14 -1.77 16.69
C ALA A 12 -41.03 -1.85 17.75
N ALA A 13 -40.58 -3.07 18.04
CA ALA A 13 -39.45 -3.33 18.93
C ALA A 13 -38.15 -2.88 18.27
N ALA A 14 -37.45 -1.94 18.91
CA ALA A 14 -36.11 -1.53 18.52
C ALA A 14 -35.10 -2.60 18.97
N THR A 15 -34.63 -3.45 18.05
CA THR A 15 -33.48 -4.31 18.29
C THR A 15 -32.21 -3.46 18.28
N GLN A 16 -31.61 -3.31 19.46
CA GLN A 16 -30.32 -2.65 19.64
C GLN A 16 -29.23 -3.59 19.10
N PHE A 17 -28.58 -3.20 18.00
CA PHE A 17 -27.37 -3.88 17.53
C PHE A 17 -26.21 -3.47 18.46
N PRO A 18 -25.46 -4.42 19.03
CA PRO A 18 -24.26 -4.09 19.79
C PRO A 18 -23.26 -3.46 18.83
N ALA A 19 -22.91 -2.19 19.07
CA ALA A 19 -21.81 -1.54 18.39
C ALA A 19 -20.53 -2.28 18.79
N HIS A 20 -20.02 -3.13 17.90
CA HIS A 20 -18.63 -3.57 17.98
C HIS A 20 -17.76 -2.31 18.01
N ALA A 21 -16.97 -2.14 19.06
CA ALA A 21 -15.95 -1.12 19.13
C ALA A 21 -15.11 -1.25 17.86
N ALA A 22 -15.22 -0.26 16.97
CA ALA A 22 -14.37 -0.20 15.80
C ALA A 22 -12.93 -0.12 16.30
N ASP A 23 -12.08 -1.06 15.88
CA ASP A 23 -10.64 -0.88 15.93
C ASP A 23 -10.36 0.52 15.38
N LEU A 24 -9.78 1.39 16.22
CA LEU A 24 -9.30 2.68 15.76
C LEU A 24 -8.38 2.40 14.57
N PRO A 25 -8.58 3.05 13.40
CA PRO A 25 -7.75 2.77 12.25
C PRO A 25 -6.31 3.06 12.66
N ALA A 26 -5.50 2.00 12.74
CA ALA A 26 -4.05 2.13 12.78
C ALA A 26 -3.71 3.12 11.67
N SER A 27 -3.07 4.26 12.01
CA SER A 27 -2.86 5.40 11.11
C SER A 27 -2.77 4.93 9.66
N ALA A 28 -3.65 5.47 8.79
CA ALA A 28 -3.68 5.12 7.38
C ALA A 28 -2.31 5.35 6.70
N ASP A 29 -1.45 6.14 7.34
CA ASP A 29 -0.07 6.37 6.93
C ASP A 29 0.94 5.67 7.84
N CYS A 30 2.12 5.40 7.26
CA CYS A 30 3.30 4.98 7.99
C CYS A 30 4.00 6.22 8.55
N VAL A 31 4.09 6.34 9.87
CA VAL A 31 4.63 7.56 10.50
C VAL A 31 6.15 7.54 10.44
N LYS A 32 6.75 8.57 9.82
CA LYS A 32 8.21 8.81 9.72
C LYS A 32 9.02 7.57 9.33
N PRO A 33 8.72 6.94 8.17
CA PRO A 33 9.49 5.81 7.70
C PRO A 33 10.97 6.21 7.53
N ALA A 34 11.86 5.53 8.25
CA ALA A 34 13.29 5.83 8.26
C ALA A 34 14.05 4.99 7.24
N LEU A 35 15.14 5.58 6.73
CA LEU A 35 16.11 5.02 5.78
C LEU A 35 15.51 4.60 4.43
N PRO A 36 16.15 4.91 3.31
CA PRO A 36 15.73 4.30 2.06
C PRO A 36 16.25 2.85 1.96
N PHE A 37 15.34 1.88 1.91
CA PHE A 37 15.64 0.51 1.54
C PHE A 37 15.72 0.34 0.01
N LEU A 38 16.56 -0.58 -0.43
CA LEU A 38 16.51 -1.23 -1.73
C LEU A 38 15.41 -2.30 -1.77
N LEU A 39 15.01 -2.74 -2.96
CA LEU A 39 13.94 -3.73 -3.11
C LEU A 39 14.31 -5.07 -2.46
N ASP A 40 15.57 -5.49 -2.58
CA ASP A 40 16.08 -6.75 -2.04
C ASP A 40 16.26 -6.75 -0.52
N GLU A 41 16.29 -5.56 0.10
CA GLU A 41 16.32 -5.39 1.56
C GLU A 41 14.93 -5.51 2.20
N LEU A 42 13.86 -5.43 1.41
CA LEU A 42 12.51 -5.68 1.91
C LEU A 42 12.30 -7.16 2.23
N PRO A 43 11.46 -7.51 3.22
CA PRO A 43 11.05 -8.88 3.46
C PRO A 43 10.56 -9.57 2.17
N ALA A 44 10.98 -10.81 1.92
CA ALA A 44 10.63 -11.55 0.70
C ALA A 44 9.11 -11.66 0.47
N GLU A 45 8.32 -11.70 1.55
CA GLU A 45 6.87 -11.66 1.49
C GLU A 45 6.34 -10.33 0.92
N ILE A 46 6.94 -9.20 1.33
CA ILE A 46 6.63 -7.88 0.78
C ILE A 46 7.05 -7.80 -0.68
N GLN A 47 8.25 -8.26 -1.04
CA GLN A 47 8.69 -8.28 -2.44
C GLN A 47 7.70 -9.04 -3.34
N ARG A 48 7.24 -10.22 -2.89
CA ARG A 48 6.24 -11.01 -3.60
C ARG A 48 4.88 -10.33 -3.65
N LEU A 49 4.43 -9.73 -2.55
CA LEU A 49 3.19 -8.96 -2.49
C LEU A 49 3.20 -7.80 -3.50
N LEU A 50 4.35 -7.16 -3.70
CA LEU A 50 4.53 -6.07 -4.65
C LEU A 50 4.68 -6.54 -6.11
N GLY A 51 4.81 -7.85 -6.36
CA GLY A 51 4.90 -8.41 -7.71
C GLY A 51 6.32 -8.76 -8.19
N ARG A 52 7.33 -8.80 -7.29
CA ARG A 52 8.69 -9.22 -7.67
C ARG A 52 8.68 -10.66 -8.18
N GLY A 53 9.30 -10.89 -9.34
CA GLY A 53 9.32 -12.20 -10.01
C GLY A 53 8.10 -12.50 -10.89
N THR A 54 7.11 -11.58 -10.92
CA THR A 54 5.97 -11.65 -11.84
C THR A 54 6.28 -10.86 -13.12
N ALA A 55 5.85 -11.37 -14.28
CA ALA A 55 5.98 -10.67 -15.56
C ALA A 55 4.75 -9.79 -15.86
N GLY A 56 4.93 -8.78 -16.72
CA GLY A 56 3.83 -7.98 -17.27
C GLY A 56 3.10 -7.09 -16.26
N VAL A 57 1.77 -7.02 -16.36
CA VAL A 57 0.91 -6.08 -15.62
C VAL A 57 1.10 -6.17 -14.09
N GLY A 58 1.22 -7.37 -13.55
CA GLY A 58 1.42 -7.61 -12.12
C GLY A 58 2.89 -7.64 -11.68
N GLY A 59 3.81 -7.35 -12.60
CA GLY A 59 5.25 -7.44 -12.37
C GLY A 59 5.84 -6.20 -11.71
N LEU A 60 6.91 -6.43 -10.94
CA LEU A 60 7.74 -5.39 -10.35
C LEU A 60 9.19 -5.50 -10.81
N ALA A 61 9.64 -4.45 -11.49
CA ALA A 61 11.04 -4.17 -11.79
C ALA A 61 11.72 -3.52 -10.57
N ASP A 62 13.01 -3.78 -10.39
CA ASP A 62 13.86 -2.98 -9.52
C ASP A 62 14.16 -1.61 -10.16
N ARG A 63 14.70 -0.65 -9.40
CA ARG A 63 14.87 0.76 -9.77
C ARG A 63 15.56 0.97 -11.13
N ASP A 64 16.54 0.15 -11.44
CA ASP A 64 17.37 0.27 -12.66
C ASP A 64 16.99 -0.77 -13.73
N GLU A 65 15.96 -1.58 -13.49
CA GLU A 65 15.49 -2.59 -14.43
C GLU A 65 14.50 -1.99 -15.45
N ALA A 66 14.38 -2.67 -16.59
CA ALA A 66 13.43 -2.31 -17.64
C ALA A 66 11.99 -2.50 -17.16
N PHE A 67 11.16 -1.49 -17.40
CA PHE A 67 9.73 -1.51 -17.10
C PHE A 67 8.95 -0.78 -18.20
N ASN A 68 7.67 -1.08 -18.33
CA ASN A 68 6.78 -0.43 -19.29
C ASN A 68 6.11 0.81 -18.65
N ALA A 69 6.61 2.00 -18.95
CA ALA A 69 6.10 3.27 -18.40
C ALA A 69 4.80 3.77 -19.04
N THR A 70 4.61 3.59 -20.35
CA THR A 70 3.54 4.31 -21.11
C THR A 70 2.90 3.51 -22.25
N ASP A 71 3.30 2.25 -22.47
CA ASP A 71 2.73 1.47 -23.57
C ASP A 71 1.45 0.78 -23.08
N ALA A 72 0.31 1.37 -23.50
CA ALA A 72 -1.04 0.85 -23.30
C ALA A 72 -1.29 -0.50 -23.98
N ILE A 73 -0.41 -0.93 -24.90
CA ILE A 73 -0.58 -2.17 -25.64
C ILE A 73 0.26 -3.26 -24.96
N GLY A 74 -0.41 -4.17 -24.26
CA GLY A 74 0.18 -5.24 -23.43
C GLY A 74 0.95 -6.35 -24.18
N HIS A 75 1.78 -6.00 -25.16
CA HIS A 75 2.56 -6.94 -25.95
C HIS A 75 3.93 -7.32 -25.32
N GLY A 76 4.24 -6.80 -24.13
CA GLY A 76 5.51 -7.06 -23.46
C GLY A 76 5.38 -7.87 -22.17
N SER A 77 6.39 -8.70 -21.88
CA SER A 77 6.59 -9.33 -20.56
C SER A 77 7.19 -8.38 -19.53
N ALA A 78 7.52 -7.15 -19.92
CA ALA A 78 8.11 -6.15 -19.05
C ALA A 78 7.14 -5.79 -17.90
N PRO A 79 7.62 -5.70 -16.66
CA PRO A 79 6.87 -5.18 -15.52
C PRO A 79 6.20 -3.84 -15.81
N MET A 80 4.96 -3.63 -15.35
CA MET A 80 4.28 -2.33 -15.40
C MET A 80 4.45 -1.50 -14.12
N SER A 81 5.23 -2.01 -13.17
CA SER A 81 5.64 -1.27 -11.97
C SER A 81 7.13 -1.33 -11.76
N ARG A 82 7.69 -0.27 -11.19
CA ARG A 82 9.11 -0.19 -10.85
C ARG A 82 9.30 0.36 -9.44
N PHE A 83 10.15 -0.30 -8.66
CA PHE A 83 10.50 0.13 -7.32
C PHE A 83 11.27 1.46 -7.34
N ARG A 84 10.87 2.42 -6.50
CA ARG A 84 11.60 3.68 -6.31
C ARG A 84 12.28 3.73 -4.96
N TRP A 85 11.51 3.51 -3.91
CA TRP A 85 11.93 3.80 -2.54
C TRP A 85 11.12 2.96 -1.57
N ALA A 86 11.69 2.64 -0.41
CA ALA A 86 10.90 2.19 0.72
C ALA A 86 11.52 2.69 2.03
N GLY A 87 10.70 2.80 3.06
CA GLY A 87 11.15 3.12 4.40
C GLY A 87 10.27 2.42 5.43
N GLN A 88 10.84 2.17 6.60
CA GLN A 88 10.20 1.42 7.67
C GLN A 88 9.82 2.35 8.82
N GLY A 89 8.56 2.30 9.24
CA GLY A 89 8.10 2.82 10.53
C GLY A 89 7.92 1.68 11.53
N ASP A 90 7.43 1.98 12.74
CA ASP A 90 7.35 1.01 13.85
C ASP A 90 6.63 -0.30 13.46
N ASP A 91 5.48 -0.21 12.78
CA ASP A 91 4.64 -1.37 12.40
C ASP A 91 4.24 -1.36 10.91
N CYS A 92 5.02 -0.67 10.07
CA CYS A 92 4.65 -0.46 8.67
C CYS A 92 5.85 -0.28 7.75
N TYR A 93 5.61 -0.52 6.46
CA TYR A 93 6.47 -0.04 5.38
C TYR A 93 5.71 0.95 4.52
N ALA A 94 6.34 2.06 4.18
CA ALA A 94 5.95 2.90 3.07
C ALA A 94 6.80 2.50 1.86
N VAL A 95 6.17 2.18 0.73
CA VAL A 95 6.86 1.72 -0.49
C VAL A 95 6.39 2.54 -1.68
N THR A 96 7.30 3.29 -2.29
CA THR A 96 7.03 4.14 -3.44
C THR A 96 7.33 3.39 -4.73
N LEU A 97 6.35 3.37 -5.62
CA LEU A 97 6.41 2.71 -6.92
C LEU A 97 6.15 3.71 -8.05
N GLU A 98 6.88 3.54 -9.14
CA GLU A 98 6.42 4.02 -10.44
C GLU A 98 5.44 3.04 -11.05
N ARG A 99 4.37 3.59 -11.62
CA ARG A 99 3.29 2.86 -12.25
C ARG A 99 3.23 3.28 -13.70
N GLY A 100 3.24 2.30 -14.60
CA GLY A 100 3.13 2.53 -16.03
C GLY A 100 1.95 1.80 -16.67
N GLY A 101 2.05 1.53 -17.96
CA GLY A 101 0.95 1.01 -18.79
C GLY A 101 0.14 2.15 -19.40
N PHE A 102 -1.19 2.20 -19.14
CA PHE A 102 -2.08 3.22 -19.72
C PHE A 102 -1.77 4.66 -19.25
N ALA A 103 -1.22 4.81 -18.04
CA ALA A 103 -0.82 6.09 -17.48
C ALA A 103 0.49 5.91 -16.70
N HIS A 104 1.33 6.95 -16.73
CA HIS A 104 2.57 6.98 -15.95
C HIS A 104 2.40 7.88 -14.73
N TYR A 105 2.53 7.33 -13.52
CA TYR A 105 2.41 8.07 -12.27
C TYR A 105 3.23 7.40 -11.15
N VAL A 106 3.37 8.10 -10.01
CA VAL A 106 4.08 7.58 -8.84
C VAL A 106 3.12 7.53 -7.66
N GLU A 107 3.15 6.45 -6.90
CA GLU A 107 2.34 6.27 -5.68
C GLU A 107 3.14 5.60 -4.56
N THR A 108 2.75 5.87 -3.32
CA THR A 108 3.28 5.20 -2.13
C THR A 108 2.22 4.27 -1.55
N LEU A 109 2.59 3.01 -1.39
CA LEU A 109 1.80 1.97 -0.74
C LEU A 109 2.17 1.90 0.73
N ILE A 110 1.16 1.82 1.60
CA ILE A 110 1.36 1.60 3.03
C ILE A 110 1.07 0.13 3.33
N LEU A 111 2.08 -0.58 3.81
CA LEU A 111 2.01 -2.00 4.14
C LEU A 111 2.05 -2.17 5.65
N ARG A 112 1.19 -3.05 6.17
CA ARG A 112 1.18 -3.46 7.58
C ARG A 112 1.09 -4.97 7.70
N ARG A 113 1.63 -5.51 8.79
CA ARG A 113 1.50 -6.92 9.13
C ARG A 113 0.20 -7.14 9.93
N GLY A 114 -0.62 -8.09 9.50
CA GLY A 114 -1.76 -8.60 10.27
C GLY A 114 -1.62 -10.10 10.55
N GLU A 115 -2.67 -10.72 11.06
CA GLU A 115 -2.70 -12.16 11.36
C GLU A 115 -2.42 -13.03 10.13
N GLY A 116 -2.81 -12.57 8.94
CA GLY A 116 -2.61 -13.26 7.66
C GLY A 116 -1.32 -12.89 6.91
N GLY A 117 -0.41 -12.13 7.52
CA GLY A 117 0.82 -11.66 6.88
C GLY A 117 0.79 -10.19 6.47
N TRP A 118 1.69 -9.81 5.56
CA TRP A 118 1.79 -8.44 5.06
C TRP A 118 0.66 -8.13 4.08
N ARG A 119 0.07 -6.93 4.21
CA ARG A 119 -0.98 -6.43 3.32
C ARG A 119 -0.81 -4.94 3.04
N ILE A 120 -1.23 -4.51 1.85
CA ILE A 120 -1.39 -3.09 1.52
C ILE A 120 -2.67 -2.60 2.19
N VAL A 121 -2.56 -1.57 3.04
CA VAL A 121 -3.68 -1.01 3.82
C VAL A 121 -4.10 0.37 3.33
N ALA A 122 -3.24 1.07 2.59
CA ALA A 122 -3.56 2.36 1.98
C ALA A 122 -2.62 2.66 0.79
N THR A 123 -3.05 3.60 -0.05
CA THR A 123 -2.22 4.24 -1.08
C THR A 123 -2.30 5.75 -0.93
N ARG A 124 -1.22 6.46 -1.25
CA ARG A 124 -1.18 7.93 -1.27
C ARG A 124 -0.18 8.46 -2.29
N ALA A 125 -0.23 9.77 -2.52
CA ALA A 125 0.85 10.46 -3.23
C ALA A 125 2.16 10.33 -2.42
N PRO A 126 3.32 10.23 -3.10
CA PRO A 126 4.60 10.21 -2.42
C PRO A 126 4.89 11.51 -1.67
N ALA A 127 5.52 11.40 -0.51
CA ALA A 127 6.07 12.55 0.17
C ALA A 127 7.36 13.05 -0.53
N PRO A 128 7.75 14.32 -0.40
CA PRO A 128 8.92 14.86 -1.11
C PRO A 128 10.24 14.10 -0.88
N ASP A 129 10.42 13.55 0.31
CA ASP A 129 11.58 12.74 0.71
C ASP A 129 11.56 11.31 0.13
N GLU A 130 10.38 10.80 -0.22
CA GLU A 130 10.19 9.49 -0.88
C GLU A 130 10.45 9.56 -2.40
N MET A 131 10.59 10.75 -2.95
CA MET A 131 10.85 11.02 -4.37
C MET A 131 12.34 11.16 -4.71
N GLY A 132 13.22 11.19 -3.69
CA GLY A 132 14.66 11.27 -3.87
C GLY A 132 15.26 9.94 -4.35
N MET A 133 16.43 9.97 -4.99
CA MET A 133 17.26 8.78 -5.15
C MET A 133 17.94 8.47 -3.82
N PRO A 134 17.76 7.27 -3.24
CA PRO A 134 18.63 6.78 -2.18
C PRO A 134 20.07 6.74 -2.70
N GLU A 135 20.93 7.63 -2.23
CA GLU A 135 22.36 7.46 -2.41
C GLU A 135 22.76 6.18 -1.67
N ARG A 136 23.40 5.23 -2.37
CA ARG A 136 24.09 4.13 -1.68
C ARG A 136 25.05 4.79 -0.70
N THR A 137 24.83 4.60 0.60
CA THR A 137 25.85 4.97 1.58
C THR A 137 27.00 3.99 1.40
N THR A 138 27.96 4.32 0.53
CA THR A 138 29.26 3.65 0.53
C THR A 138 29.90 3.94 1.87
N VAL A 139 29.81 2.99 2.79
CA VAL A 139 30.63 2.99 4.01
C VAL A 139 32.07 2.84 3.54
N ALA A 140 32.77 3.98 3.42
CA ALA A 140 34.20 3.98 3.15
C ALA A 140 34.88 3.17 4.28
N THR A 141 35.40 2.00 3.93
CA THR A 141 36.19 1.20 4.84
C THR A 141 37.49 1.97 5.08
N ALA A 142 37.60 2.60 6.26
CA ALA A 142 38.83 3.22 6.70
C ALA A 142 39.90 2.13 6.79
N THR A 143 40.83 2.13 5.84
CA THR A 143 42.03 1.30 5.90
C THR A 143 43.00 1.99 6.85
N LYS A 144 43.40 1.26 7.88
CA LYS A 144 44.41 1.65 8.87
C LYS A 144 45.81 1.69 8.27
#